data_AF-A0A135VSE8-F1
#
_entry.id   AF-A0A135VSE8-F1
#
_cell.length_a   1.000
_cell.length_b   1.000
_cell.length_c   1.000
_cell.angle_alpha   90.00
_cell.angle_beta   90.00
_cell.angle_gamma   90.00
#
_symmetry.space_group_name_H-M   'P 1'
#
loop_
_entity.id
_entity.type
_entity.pdbx_description
1 polymer ?
#
loop_
_entity_poly.entity_id
_entity_poly.type
_entity_poly.pdbx_seq_one_letter_code
_entity_poly.pdbx_strand_id
1 'polypeptide(L)'
;MELPQPIYPEPFNIVWFLLAGSSALQTTLFNPITSWIVLFYIFSWCIIGFMIGLFSKPGWNTVRSAIWVGLIHAVLALISLLLINPGFWSSANRNFDLLFQFLASLMVSILALPLAQPTAMIIERLGRQAEPPIPLKIETVCECGAVFKSIPMICSECGRTLIVSSE
;
A
#
# COMPACT_ATOMS: atom_id res chain seq x y z
N MET A 1 -18.97 19.39 12.56
CA MET A 1 -19.51 19.92 11.30
C MET A 1 -20.00 18.71 10.52
N GLU A 2 -21.31 18.51 10.48
CA GLU A 2 -21.90 17.33 9.84
C GLU A 2 -21.98 17.61 8.35
N LEU A 3 -21.21 16.87 7.55
CA LEU A 3 -21.47 16.78 6.11
C LEU A 3 -22.85 16.11 5.97
N PRO A 4 -23.81 16.71 5.25
CA PRO A 4 -25.13 16.11 5.09
C PRO A 4 -24.96 14.72 4.48
N GLN A 5 -25.47 13.69 5.16
CA GLN A 5 -25.39 12.31 4.70
C GLN A 5 -26.12 12.20 3.36
N PRO A 6 -25.44 11.84 2.26
CA PRO A 6 -26.12 11.57 1.01
C PRO A 6 -27.04 10.35 1.20
N ILE A 7 -28.27 10.46 0.69
CA ILE A 7 -29.27 9.41 0.79
C ILE A 7 -29.04 8.43 -0.37
N TYR A 8 -28.45 7.28 -0.07
CA TYR A 8 -28.33 6.17 -1.03
C TYR A 8 -29.57 5.28 -1.00
N PRO A 9 -29.95 4.63 -2.11
CA PRO A 9 -31.01 3.63 -2.11
C PRO A 9 -30.62 2.41 -1.28
N GLU A 10 -31.60 1.77 -0.62
CA GLU A 10 -31.38 0.49 0.08
C GLU A 10 -30.96 -0.61 -0.92
N PRO A 11 -30.00 -1.50 -0.59
CA PRO A 11 -29.31 -1.66 0.71
C PRO A 11 -28.01 -0.85 0.84
N PHE A 12 -27.69 0.01 -0.14
CA PHE A 12 -26.39 0.70 -0.21
C PHE A 12 -26.21 1.78 0.85
N ASN A 13 -27.29 2.20 1.51
CA ASN A 13 -27.25 3.09 2.65
C ASN A 13 -26.41 2.51 3.81
N ILE A 14 -26.28 1.19 3.96
CA ILE A 14 -25.44 0.57 5.00
C ILE A 14 -23.95 0.91 4.82
N VAL A 15 -23.50 1.07 3.57
CA VAL A 15 -22.10 1.36 3.20
C VAL A 15 -21.89 2.81 2.80
N TRP A 16 -22.80 3.71 3.21
CA TRP A 16 -22.80 5.11 2.80
C TRP A 16 -21.47 5.82 3.09
N PHE A 17 -20.84 5.55 4.23
CA PHE A 17 -19.60 6.20 4.66
C PHE A 17 -18.45 5.93 3.69
N LEU A 18 -18.41 4.73 3.11
CA LEU A 18 -17.38 4.30 2.18
C LEU A 18 -17.60 4.89 0.78
N LEU A 19 -18.86 4.92 0.32
CA LEU A 19 -19.24 5.53 -0.96
C LEU A 19 -19.09 7.05 -0.93
N ALA A 20 -19.67 7.70 0.08
CA ALA A 20 -19.61 9.14 0.27
C ALA A 20 -18.18 9.60 0.57
N GLY A 21 -17.45 8.85 1.41
CA GLY A 21 -16.04 9.12 1.71
C GLY A 21 -15.16 9.05 0.47
N SER A 22 -15.35 8.04 -0.39
CA SER A 22 -14.62 7.95 -1.65
C SER A 22 -14.98 9.08 -2.61
N SER A 23 -16.27 9.43 -2.72
CA SER A 23 -16.68 10.56 -3.55
C SER A 23 -16.12 11.89 -3.03
N ALA A 24 -16.03 12.06 -1.71
CA ALA A 24 -15.50 13.25 -1.05
C ALA A 24 -13.97 13.38 -1.27
N LEU A 25 -13.22 12.29 -1.07
CA LEU A 25 -11.77 12.24 -1.28
C LEU A 25 -11.38 12.60 -2.72
N GLN A 26 -12.22 12.30 -3.70
CA GLN A 26 -11.98 12.70 -5.08
C GLN A 26 -11.91 14.23 -5.27
N THR A 27 -12.63 14.99 -4.43
CA THR A 27 -12.67 16.46 -4.53
C THR A 27 -11.45 17.15 -3.91
N THR A 28 -10.50 16.39 -3.34
CA THR A 28 -9.32 16.92 -2.62
C THR A 28 -8.51 17.93 -3.45
N LEU A 29 -8.25 17.63 -4.74
CA LEU A 29 -7.45 18.50 -5.61
C LEU A 29 -8.27 19.54 -6.38
N PHE A 30 -9.60 19.34 -6.48
CA PHE A 30 -10.49 20.17 -7.31
C PHE A 30 -11.33 21.18 -6.51
N ASN A 31 -11.16 21.23 -5.19
CA ASN A 31 -11.64 22.31 -4.34
C ASN A 31 -10.46 23.19 -3.90
N PRO A 32 -9.92 24.04 -4.80
CA PRO A 32 -8.76 24.83 -4.47
C PRO A 32 -9.20 25.94 -3.50
N ILE A 33 -8.54 25.97 -2.34
CA ILE A 33 -8.18 27.21 -1.61
C ILE A 33 -9.09 27.65 -0.44
N THR A 34 -10.31 27.15 -0.22
CA THR A 34 -11.12 27.62 0.94
C THR A 34 -11.94 26.53 1.65
N SER A 35 -11.28 25.63 2.39
CA SER A 35 -11.96 24.90 3.48
C SER A 35 -10.99 24.15 4.40
N TRP A 36 -11.24 24.21 5.71
CA TRP A 36 -10.62 23.32 6.71
C TRP A 36 -10.84 21.83 6.37
N ILE A 37 -11.86 21.53 5.55
CA ILE A 37 -12.19 20.20 5.04
C ILE A 37 -11.08 19.61 4.15
N VAL A 38 -10.38 20.44 3.36
CA VAL A 38 -9.30 19.94 2.48
C VAL A 38 -8.15 19.36 3.30
N LEU A 39 -7.84 19.96 4.46
CA LEU A 39 -6.83 19.43 5.37
C LEU A 39 -7.23 18.06 5.93
N PHE A 40 -8.52 17.84 6.22
CA PHE A 40 -9.00 16.52 6.64
C PHE A 40 -8.87 15.48 5.52
N TYR A 41 -9.07 15.86 4.26
CA TYR A 41 -8.87 14.95 3.13
C TYR A 41 -7.39 14.64 2.91
N ILE A 42 -6.51 15.64 2.96
CA ILE A 42 -5.06 15.43 2.91
C ILE A 42 -4.61 14.52 4.06
N PHE A 43 -5.11 14.76 5.27
CA PHE A 43 -4.82 13.93 6.43
C PHE A 43 -5.32 12.48 6.25
N SER A 44 -6.49 12.29 5.63
CA SER A 44 -7.01 10.97 5.28
C SER A 44 -6.10 10.25 4.28
N TRP A 45 -5.61 10.97 3.26
CA TRP A 45 -4.61 10.43 2.32
C TRP A 45 -3.28 10.09 3.01
N CYS A 46 -2.87 10.88 4.00
CA CYS A 46 -1.73 10.54 4.86
C CYS A 46 -2.00 9.23 5.61
N ILE A 47 -3.14 9.06 6.27
CA ILE A 47 -3.47 7.79 6.96
C ILE A 47 -3.43 6.60 5.98
N ILE A 48 -4.02 6.76 4.80
CA ILE A 48 -4.00 5.74 3.75
C ILE A 48 -2.55 5.42 3.34
N GLY A 49 -1.74 6.44 3.12
CA GLY A 49 -0.31 6.29 2.81
C GLY A 49 0.45 5.55 3.91
N PHE A 50 0.23 5.92 5.17
CA PHE A 50 0.82 5.24 6.33
C PHE A 50 0.50 3.74 6.31
N MET A 51 -0.78 3.39 6.12
CA MET A 51 -1.24 2.01 6.05
C MET A 51 -0.62 1.26 4.87
N ILE A 52 -0.53 1.87 3.68
CA ILE A 52 0.14 1.27 2.53
C ILE A 52 1.59 0.95 2.86
N GLY A 53 2.32 1.90 3.44
CA GLY A 53 3.71 1.66 3.80
C GLY A 53 3.89 0.63 4.91
N LEU A 54 2.90 0.48 5.81
CA LEU A 54 2.91 -0.55 6.85
C LEU A 54 2.99 -1.97 6.28
N PHE A 55 2.28 -2.21 5.19
CA PHE A 55 2.11 -3.54 4.60
C PHE A 55 2.86 -3.76 3.29
N SER A 56 3.44 -2.71 2.69
CA SER A 56 4.15 -2.80 1.42
C SER A 56 5.66 -2.94 1.61
N LYS A 57 6.30 -3.76 0.76
CA LYS A 57 7.75 -3.72 0.61
C LYS A 57 8.14 -2.41 -0.08
N PRO A 58 9.23 -1.75 0.33
CA PRO A 58 9.63 -0.48 -0.28
C PRO A 58 9.99 -0.64 -1.77
N GLY A 59 9.84 0.46 -2.50
CA GLY A 59 10.09 0.52 -3.95
C GLY A 59 8.80 0.37 -4.76
N TRP A 60 8.85 -0.41 -5.84
CA TRP A 60 7.74 -0.51 -6.80
C TRP A 60 6.45 -1.11 -6.20
N ASN A 61 6.57 -1.95 -5.16
CA ASN A 61 5.40 -2.53 -4.50
C ASN A 61 4.57 -1.47 -3.76
N THR A 62 5.20 -0.44 -3.18
CA THR A 62 4.50 0.70 -2.58
C THR A 62 3.72 1.49 -3.63
N VAL A 63 4.35 1.77 -4.77
CA VAL A 63 3.70 2.49 -5.90
C VAL A 63 2.53 1.68 -6.45
N ARG A 64 2.73 0.38 -6.69
CA ARG A 64 1.67 -0.53 -7.14
C ARG A 64 0.50 -0.56 -6.15
N SER A 65 0.76 -0.55 -4.84
CA SER A 65 -0.28 -0.54 -3.82
C SER A 65 -1.07 0.77 -3.82
N ALA A 66 -0.41 1.91 -3.99
CA ALA A 66 -1.10 3.21 -4.13
C ALA A 66 -1.99 3.25 -5.39
N ILE A 67 -1.51 2.71 -6.52
CA ILE A 67 -2.32 2.60 -7.75
C ILE A 67 -3.55 1.72 -7.52
N TRP A 68 -3.40 0.58 -6.84
CA TRP A 68 -4.55 -0.28 -6.49
C TRP A 68 -5.57 0.44 -5.61
N VAL A 69 -5.09 1.18 -4.61
CA VAL A 69 -5.97 2.01 -3.77
C VAL A 69 -6.68 3.06 -4.61
N GLY A 70 -5.99 3.73 -5.54
CA GLY A 70 -6.59 4.67 -6.47
C GLY A 70 -7.66 4.04 -7.37
N LEU A 71 -7.45 2.80 -7.83
CA LEU A 71 -8.42 2.06 -8.63
C LEU A 71 -9.65 1.68 -7.81
N ILE A 72 -9.47 1.15 -6.60
CA ILE A 72 -10.59 0.82 -5.70
C ILE A 72 -11.39 2.08 -5.36
N HIS A 73 -10.70 3.16 -5.03
CA HIS A 73 -11.31 4.47 -4.81
C HIS A 73 -12.10 4.97 -6.04
N ALA A 74 -11.55 4.85 -7.25
CA ALA A 74 -12.25 5.23 -8.47
C ALA A 74 -13.56 4.45 -8.65
N VAL A 75 -13.54 3.13 -8.39
CA VAL A 75 -14.72 2.27 -8.49
C VAL A 75 -15.77 2.67 -7.46
N LEU A 76 -15.38 2.91 -6.20
CA LEU A 76 -16.30 3.30 -5.14
C LEU A 76 -16.92 4.68 -5.39
N ALA A 77 -16.13 5.65 -5.83
CA ALA A 77 -16.62 6.97 -6.23
C ALA A 77 -17.58 6.87 -7.43
N LEU A 78 -17.29 5.99 -8.40
CA LEU A 78 -18.18 5.75 -9.54
C LEU A 78 -19.51 5.14 -9.10
N ILE A 79 -19.48 4.12 -8.24
CA ILE A 79 -20.70 3.50 -7.69
C ILE A 79 -21.52 4.58 -6.95
N SER A 80 -20.87 5.40 -6.13
CA SER A 80 -21.52 6.51 -5.44
C SER A 80 -22.24 7.46 -6.42
N LEU A 81 -21.54 7.87 -7.48
CA LEU A 81 -22.09 8.78 -8.50
C LEU A 81 -23.31 8.17 -9.21
N LEU A 82 -23.23 6.89 -9.59
CA LEU A 82 -24.31 6.19 -10.29
C LEU A 82 -25.56 6.00 -9.41
N LEU A 83 -25.36 5.78 -8.10
CA LEU A 83 -26.47 5.61 -7.15
C LEU A 83 -27.18 6.93 -6.86
N ILE A 84 -26.43 8.04 -6.80
CA ILE A 84 -27.00 9.37 -6.50
C ILE A 84 -27.59 10.01 -7.76
N ASN A 85 -26.98 9.79 -8.92
CA ASN A 85 -27.39 10.41 -10.18
C ASN A 85 -27.75 9.36 -11.25
N PRO A 86 -28.97 8.78 -11.20
CA PRO A 86 -29.41 7.79 -12.19
C PRO A 86 -29.50 8.38 -13.61
N GLY A 87 -29.70 9.70 -13.75
CA GLY A 87 -29.70 10.41 -15.03
C GLY A 87 -28.32 10.50 -15.70
N PHE A 88 -27.25 10.09 -15.01
CA PHE A 88 -25.91 10.05 -15.57
C PHE A 88 -25.82 9.17 -16.84
N TRP A 89 -26.58 8.07 -16.90
CA TRP A 89 -26.57 7.17 -18.06
C TRP A 89 -27.06 7.82 -19.35
N SER A 90 -27.96 8.80 -19.22
CA SER A 90 -28.52 9.58 -20.34
C SER A 90 -27.72 10.84 -20.67
N SER A 91 -26.64 11.15 -19.95
CA SER A 91 -25.81 12.32 -20.23
C SER A 91 -25.06 12.15 -21.57
N ALA A 92 -25.07 13.20 -22.40
CA ALA A 92 -24.29 13.25 -23.63
C ALA A 92 -22.77 13.18 -23.38
N ASN A 93 -22.31 13.67 -22.21
CA ASN A 93 -20.90 13.73 -21.85
C ASN A 93 -20.44 12.54 -20.99
N ARG A 94 -21.30 11.54 -20.78
CA ARG A 94 -21.06 10.40 -19.86
C ARG A 94 -19.66 9.80 -19.97
N ASN A 95 -19.19 9.52 -21.18
CA ASN A 95 -17.89 8.87 -21.37
C ASN A 95 -16.72 9.79 -20.97
N PHE A 96 -16.84 11.10 -21.20
CA PHE A 96 -15.85 12.07 -20.75
C PHE A 96 -15.87 12.23 -19.23
N ASP A 97 -17.06 12.29 -18.63
CA ASP A 97 -17.21 12.39 -17.18
C ASP A 97 -16.64 11.15 -16.47
N LEU A 98 -16.87 9.95 -17.01
CA LEU A 98 -16.27 8.70 -16.52
C LEU A 98 -14.75 8.73 -16.61
N LEU A 99 -14.20 9.15 -17.75
CA LEU A 99 -12.76 9.25 -17.94
C LEU A 99 -12.14 10.26 -16.97
N PHE A 100 -12.76 11.44 -16.83
CA PHE A 100 -12.34 12.46 -15.88
C PHE A 100 -12.37 11.93 -14.45
N GLN A 101 -13.45 11.25 -14.06
CA GLN A 101 -13.59 10.67 -12.73
C GLN A 101 -12.50 9.63 -12.44
N PHE A 102 -12.21 8.77 -13.42
CA PHE A 102 -11.17 7.76 -13.30
C PHE A 102 -9.76 8.38 -13.17
N LEU A 103 -9.42 9.32 -14.06
CA LEU A 103 -8.14 10.01 -14.04
C LEU A 103 -7.95 10.84 -12.77
N ALA A 104 -8.99 11.57 -12.34
CA ALA A 104 -8.98 12.32 -11.08
C ALA A 104 -8.69 11.40 -9.89
N SER A 105 -9.34 10.24 -9.81
CA SER A 105 -9.11 9.27 -8.73
C SER A 105 -7.68 8.73 -8.71
N LEU A 106 -7.12 8.41 -9.88
CA LEU A 106 -5.73 7.97 -9.98
C LEU A 106 -4.75 9.08 -9.56
N MET A 107 -4.96 10.30 -10.04
CA MET A 107 -4.10 11.43 -9.70
C MET A 107 -4.12 11.75 -8.20
N VAL A 108 -5.30 11.75 -7.59
CA VAL A 108 -5.44 12.02 -6.14
C VAL A 108 -4.79 10.89 -5.32
N SER A 109 -4.82 9.63 -5.79
CA SER A 109 -4.20 8.51 -5.06
C SER A 109 -2.67 8.62 -4.93
N ILE A 110 -2.02 9.41 -5.79
CA ILE A 110 -0.59 9.72 -5.70
C ILE A 110 -0.27 10.47 -4.39
N LEU A 111 -1.23 11.18 -3.80
CA LEU A 111 -1.08 11.85 -2.49
C LEU A 111 -0.79 10.87 -1.34
N ALA A 112 -1.04 9.57 -1.52
CA ALA A 112 -0.66 8.56 -0.54
C ALA A 112 0.86 8.26 -0.53
N LEU A 113 1.56 8.48 -1.65
CA LEU A 113 2.98 8.11 -1.80
C LEU A 113 3.96 8.87 -0.89
N PRO A 114 3.82 10.21 -0.69
CA PRO A 114 4.72 10.96 0.18
C PRO A 114 4.84 10.39 1.58
N LEU A 115 3.79 9.74 2.10
CA LEU A 115 3.86 9.06 3.40
C LEU A 115 4.12 7.56 3.27
N ALA A 116 3.58 6.89 2.25
CA ALA A 116 3.75 5.44 2.09
C ALA A 116 5.20 5.00 1.88
N GLN A 117 5.98 5.80 1.12
CA GLN A 117 7.35 5.45 0.82
C GLN A 117 8.29 5.54 2.03
N PRO A 118 8.32 6.64 2.81
CA PRO A 118 9.17 6.69 4.00
C PRO A 118 8.72 5.68 5.06
N THR A 119 7.42 5.43 5.25
CA THR A 119 6.96 4.42 6.22
C THR A 119 7.40 3.01 5.83
N ALA A 120 7.28 2.63 4.56
CA ALA A 120 7.79 1.35 4.06
C ALA A 120 9.31 1.20 4.28
N MET A 121 10.07 2.27 4.04
CA MET A 121 11.53 2.28 4.29
C MET A 121 11.87 2.12 5.77
N ILE A 122 11.14 2.80 6.67
CA ILE A 122 11.37 2.69 8.12
C ILE A 122 11.08 1.27 8.59
N ILE A 123 9.99 0.66 8.13
CA ILE A 123 9.60 -0.69 8.54
C ILE A 123 10.57 -1.74 8.02
N GLU A 124 11.03 -1.60 6.78
CA GLU A 124 12.08 -2.48 6.26
C GLU A 124 13.36 -2.36 7.09
N ARG A 125 13.77 -1.14 7.46
CA ARG A 125 14.95 -0.93 8.31
C ARG A 125 14.78 -1.58 9.68
N LEU A 126 13.62 -1.43 10.31
CA LEU A 126 13.31 -2.06 11.60
C LEU A 126 13.32 -3.59 11.47
N GLY A 127 12.77 -4.14 10.38
CA GLY A 127 12.79 -5.57 10.11
C GLY A 127 14.20 -6.13 9.92
N ARG A 128 15.06 -5.43 9.16
CA ARG A 128 16.46 -5.85 8.94
C ARG A 128 17.32 -5.80 10.20
N GLN A 129 16.99 -4.92 11.15
CA GLN A 129 17.66 -4.91 12.47
C GLN A 129 17.32 -6.13 13.33
N ALA A 130 16.19 -6.79 13.05
CA ALA A 130 15.76 -8.00 13.76
C ALA A 130 16.30 -9.29 13.13
N GLU A 131 16.76 -9.26 11.87
CA GLU A 131 17.35 -10.42 11.20
C GLU A 131 18.81 -10.62 11.65
N PRO A 132 19.20 -11.82 12.10
CA PRO A 132 20.61 -12.10 12.40
C PRO A 132 21.44 -11.95 11.11
N PRO A 133 22.69 -11.44 11.22
CA PRO A 133 23.53 -11.25 10.06
C PRO A 133 23.74 -12.58 9.33
N ILE A 134 23.66 -12.55 8.00
CA ILE A 134 23.98 -13.71 7.16
C ILE A 134 25.46 -14.06 7.43
N PRO A 135 25.80 -15.31 7.79
CA PRO A 135 27.18 -15.68 8.08
C PRO A 135 28.07 -15.41 6.85
N LEU A 136 29.14 -14.64 7.05
CA LEU A 136 30.05 -14.19 5.98
C LEU A 136 30.81 -15.36 5.32
N LYS A 137 30.96 -16.48 6.03
CA LYS A 137 31.59 -17.68 5.52
C LYS A 137 31.03 -18.88 6.27
N ILE A 138 30.59 -19.88 5.52
CA ILE A 138 30.30 -21.21 6.08
C ILE A 138 31.66 -21.90 6.16
N GLU A 139 32.23 -21.93 7.36
CA GLU A 139 33.48 -22.65 7.63
C GLU A 139 33.17 -23.82 8.54
N THR A 140 33.41 -25.03 8.05
CA THR A 140 33.49 -26.20 8.92
C THR A 140 34.96 -26.51 9.15
N VAL A 141 35.36 -26.50 10.41
CA VAL A 141 36.73 -26.80 10.83
C VAL A 141 36.72 -28.22 11.40
N CYS A 142 37.53 -29.10 10.81
CA CYS A 142 37.74 -30.42 11.37
C CYS A 142 38.74 -30.38 12.54
N GLU A 143 38.64 -31.30 13.48
CA GLU A 143 39.64 -31.49 14.55
C GLU A 143 41.06 -31.71 14.03
N CYS A 144 41.22 -32.18 12.78
CA CYS A 144 42.53 -32.33 12.14
C CYS A 144 43.09 -31.02 11.56
N GLY A 145 42.37 -29.90 11.68
CA GLY A 145 42.78 -28.58 11.18
C GLY A 145 42.37 -28.28 9.73
N ALA A 146 41.67 -29.20 9.05
CA ALA A 146 41.14 -28.95 7.71
C ALA A 146 39.97 -27.96 7.75
N VAL A 147 39.99 -26.97 6.87
CA VAL A 147 38.96 -25.92 6.76
C VAL A 147 38.21 -26.09 5.45
N PHE A 148 36.89 -26.30 5.53
CA PHE A 148 36.04 -26.43 4.36
C PHE A 148 35.13 -25.21 4.22
N LYS A 149 34.98 -24.72 2.97
CA LYS A 149 34.02 -23.65 2.62
C LYS A 149 32.58 -24.16 2.42
N SER A 150 32.32 -25.41 2.81
CA SER A 150 31.04 -26.12 2.65
C SER A 150 30.70 -26.82 3.96
N ILE A 151 29.58 -27.55 3.99
CA ILE A 151 29.15 -28.39 5.14
C ILE A 151 29.33 -29.87 4.78
N PRO A 152 30.57 -30.37 4.61
CA PRO A 152 30.79 -31.79 4.35
C PRO A 152 30.48 -32.58 5.61
N MET A 153 29.75 -33.69 5.46
CA MET A 153 29.46 -34.62 6.55
C MET A 153 30.70 -35.41 6.99
N ILE A 154 31.72 -35.49 6.12
CA ILE A 154 32.94 -36.27 6.32
C ILE A 154 34.14 -35.41 5.89
N CYS A 155 35.18 -35.36 6.71
CA CYS A 155 36.43 -34.69 6.38
C CYS A 155 37.21 -35.47 5.31
N SER A 156 37.59 -34.82 4.20
CA SER A 156 38.39 -35.46 3.14
C SER A 156 39.81 -35.83 3.57
N GLU A 157 40.36 -35.13 4.57
CA GLU A 157 41.73 -35.33 5.02
C GLU A 157 41.84 -36.48 6.04
N CYS A 158 40.92 -36.56 7.01
CA CYS A 158 41.03 -37.52 8.11
C CYS A 158 39.90 -38.56 8.15
N GLY A 159 38.92 -38.48 7.25
CA GLY A 159 37.80 -39.43 7.15
C GLY A 159 36.79 -39.39 8.31
N ARG A 160 36.93 -38.45 9.25
CA ARG A 160 36.02 -38.32 10.39
C ARG A 160 34.72 -37.65 10.01
N THR A 161 33.64 -38.04 10.67
CA THR A 161 32.33 -37.39 10.58
C THR A 161 32.36 -36.03 11.29
N LEU A 162 31.96 -34.98 10.57
CA LEU A 162 31.87 -33.63 11.12
C LEU A 162 30.44 -33.42 11.64
N ILE A 163 30.31 -33.17 12.95
CA ILE A 163 29.04 -32.78 13.55
C ILE A 163 28.90 -31.28 13.35
N VAL A 164 27.87 -30.84 12.65
CA VAL A 164 27.58 -29.41 12.44
C VAL A 164 27.27 -28.81 13.80
N SER A 165 28.20 -28.03 14.37
CA SER A 165 27.89 -27.17 15.51
C SER A 165 27.01 -26.04 14.99
N SER A 166 25.71 -26.14 15.25
CA SER A 166 24.79 -25.03 15.08
C SER A 166 25.02 -24.05 16.25
N GLU A 167 25.98 -23.15 16.09
CA GLU A 167 26.01 -21.89 16.86
C GLU A 167 25.43 -20.76 16.01
#